data_AF-A0A1S1L6Y4-F1
#
_entry.id   AF-A0A1S1L6Y4-F1
#
_cell.length_a   1.000
_cell.length_b   1.000
_cell.length_c   1.000
_cell.angle_alpha   90.00
_cell.angle_beta   90.00
_cell.angle_gamma   90.00
#
_symmetry.space_group_name_H-M   'P 1'
#
loop_
_entity.id
_entity.type
_entity.pdbx_description
1 polymer ?
#
loop_
_entity_poly.entity_id
_entity_poly.type
_entity_poly.pdbx_seq_one_letter_code
_entity_poly.pdbx_strand_id
1 'polypeptide(L)'
;MKPVIDWSCLDCGIDTDNVDGHGHDEYYMLHHDLWLEINPHTTGHLCIGCAERRLGRRLIASDFTDAPVNTNPRRASARLMSRLAHPD
;
A
#
# COMPACT_ATOMS: atom_id res chain seq x y z
N MET A 1 11.37 3.36 24.94
CA MET A 1 11.54 2.44 23.78
C MET A 1 10.59 2.92 22.71
N LYS A 2 11.08 3.29 21.52
CA LYS A 2 10.17 3.66 20.41
C LYS A 2 9.44 2.39 19.97
N PRO A 3 8.12 2.43 19.71
CA PRO A 3 7.44 1.27 19.14
C PRO A 3 8.12 0.92 17.81
N VAL A 4 8.49 -0.35 17.65
CA VAL A 4 8.96 -0.88 16.38
C VAL A 4 7.72 -1.03 15.51
N ILE A 5 7.69 -0.32 14.39
CA ILE A 5 6.65 -0.51 13.38
C ILE A 5 6.98 -1.83 12.68
N ASP A 6 6.01 -2.76 12.68
CA ASP A 6 6.11 -3.98 11.90
C ASP A 6 5.68 -3.67 10.46
N TRP A 7 6.64 -3.67 9.54
CA TRP A 7 6.41 -3.39 8.11
C TRP A 7 6.02 -4.63 7.31
N SER A 8 5.87 -5.79 7.95
CA SER A 8 5.49 -7.01 7.23
C SER A 8 4.07 -6.93 6.68
N CYS A 9 3.93 -7.27 5.40
CA CYS A 9 2.64 -7.45 4.76
C CYS A 9 1.86 -8.58 5.46
N LEU A 10 0.61 -8.31 5.82
CA LEU A 10 -0.26 -9.24 6.56
C LEU A 10 -0.51 -10.57 5.82
N ASP A 11 -0.40 -10.59 4.49
CA ASP A 11 -0.68 -11.79 3.69
C ASP A 11 0.57 -12.58 3.29
N CYS A 12 1.61 -11.89 2.82
CA CYS A 12 2.79 -12.54 2.27
C CYS A 12 4.06 -12.35 3.09
N GLY A 13 4.00 -11.57 4.18
CA GLY A 13 5.14 -11.32 5.07
C GLY A 13 6.24 -10.43 4.48
N ILE A 14 6.12 -9.98 3.22
CA ILE A 14 7.14 -9.11 2.61
C ILE A 14 7.28 -7.80 3.38
N ASP A 15 8.50 -7.30 3.49
CA ASP A 15 8.79 -5.99 4.06
C ASP A 15 8.24 -4.89 3.14
N THR A 16 7.19 -4.21 3.59
CA THR A 16 6.56 -3.12 2.83
C THR A 16 7.37 -1.83 2.80
N ASP A 17 8.39 -1.65 3.64
CA ASP A 17 9.33 -0.52 3.54
C ASP A 17 10.47 -0.81 2.53
N ASN A 18 10.62 -2.05 2.09
CA ASN A 18 11.68 -2.48 1.18
C ASN A 18 11.24 -3.65 0.27
N VAL A 19 10.14 -3.47 -0.46
CA VAL A 19 9.42 -4.55 -1.17
C VAL A 19 10.24 -5.22 -2.26
N ASP A 20 11.28 -4.56 -2.78
CA ASP A 20 12.12 -5.06 -3.85
C ASP A 20 13.60 -5.23 -3.46
N GLY A 21 13.95 -5.01 -2.19
CA GLY A 21 15.33 -5.09 -1.71
C GLY A 21 16.22 -3.90 -2.08
N HIS A 22 15.69 -2.89 -2.78
CA HIS A 22 16.44 -1.71 -3.23
C HIS A 22 16.07 -0.42 -2.49
N GLY A 23 15.34 -0.54 -1.38
CA GLY A 23 14.88 0.55 -0.54
C GLY A 23 13.57 1.16 -1.01
N HIS A 24 12.84 0.54 -1.94
CA HIS A 24 11.54 1.03 -2.36
C HIS A 24 10.42 0.49 -1.47
N ASP A 25 9.48 1.36 -1.11
CA ASP A 25 8.35 1.03 -0.26
C ASP A 25 7.06 0.79 -1.06
N GLU A 26 6.09 0.17 -0.40
CA GLU A 26 4.69 0.23 -0.75
C GLU A 26 3.91 0.83 0.41
N TYR A 27 4.31 2.03 0.80
CA TYR A 27 3.57 2.85 1.76
C TYR A 27 2.57 3.71 0.99
N TYR A 28 1.27 3.48 1.21
CA TYR A 28 0.19 4.20 0.54
C TYR A 28 -1.04 4.26 1.45
N MET A 29 -1.99 5.13 1.12
CA MET A 29 -3.24 5.29 1.87
C MET A 29 -4.45 5.20 0.93
N LEU A 30 -5.22 4.12 1.05
CA LEU A 30 -6.52 4.00 0.38
C LEU A 30 -7.59 4.83 1.10
N HIS A 31 -8.68 5.12 0.41
CA HIS A 31 -9.89 5.61 1.08
C HIS A 31 -10.32 4.65 2.20
N HIS A 32 -10.85 5.22 3.29
CA HIS A 32 -11.17 4.47 4.50
C HIS A 32 -12.12 3.30 4.24
N ASP A 33 -13.17 3.54 3.47
CA ASP A 33 -14.18 2.51 3.15
C ASP A 33 -13.57 1.36 2.36
N LEU A 34 -12.70 1.66 1.39
CA LEU A 34 -11.99 0.67 0.59
C LEU A 34 -10.99 -0.13 1.43
N TRP A 35 -10.27 0.52 2.35
CA TRP A 35 -9.39 -0.17 3.29
C TRP A 35 -10.18 -1.12 4.20
N LEU A 36 -11.33 -0.68 4.73
CA LEU A 36 -12.18 -1.51 5.57
C LEU A 36 -12.78 -2.70 4.81
N GLU A 37 -13.07 -2.56 3.52
CA GLU A 37 -13.53 -3.66 2.68
C GLU A 37 -12.51 -4.81 2.64
N ILE A 38 -11.23 -4.48 2.47
CA ILE A 38 -10.16 -5.48 2.31
C ILE A 38 -9.46 -5.86 3.63
N ASN A 39 -9.62 -5.07 4.69
CA ASN A 39 -8.95 -5.29 5.96
C ASN A 39 -9.76 -4.78 7.17
N PRO A 40 -10.94 -5.38 7.45
CA PRO A 40 -11.94 -4.83 8.39
C PRO A 40 -11.54 -4.90 9.87
N HIS A 41 -10.59 -5.77 10.25
CA HIS A 41 -10.36 -6.13 11.66
C HIS A 41 -8.89 -6.06 12.09
N THR A 42 -7.98 -5.69 11.21
CA THR A 42 -6.54 -5.84 11.46
C THR A 42 -5.81 -4.53 11.27
N THR A 43 -5.00 -4.14 12.26
CA THR A 43 -3.99 -3.09 12.08
C THR A 43 -2.75 -3.70 11.46
N GLY A 44 -2.21 -3.09 10.41
CA GLY A 44 -1.00 -3.57 9.75
C GLY A 44 -0.89 -3.06 8.31
N HIS A 45 -0.01 -3.70 7.54
CA HIS A 45 0.34 -3.27 6.19
C HIS A 45 -0.05 -4.34 5.17
N LEU A 46 -0.40 -3.91 3.96
CA LEU A 46 -0.54 -4.78 2.81
C LEU A 46 0.35 -4.24 1.70
N CYS A 47 1.20 -5.08 1.13
CA CYS A 47 1.82 -4.75 -0.15
C CYS A 47 0.70 -4.53 -1.19
N ILE A 48 0.92 -3.65 -2.16
CA ILE A 48 -0.10 -3.24 -3.13
C ILE A 48 -0.68 -4.45 -3.87
N GLY A 49 0.13 -5.49 -4.07
CA GLY A 49 -0.34 -6.72 -4.69
C GLY A 49 -1.23 -7.60 -3.83
N CYS A 50 -1.06 -7.59 -2.52
CA CYS A 50 -1.99 -8.30 -1.64
C CYS A 50 -3.28 -7.50 -1.48
N ALA A 51 -3.21 -6.16 -1.43
CA ALA A 51 -4.40 -5.32 -1.46
C ALA A 51 -5.25 -5.55 -2.73
N GLU A 52 -4.63 -5.53 -3.92
CA GLU A 52 -5.31 -5.85 -5.19
C GLU A 52 -5.93 -7.26 -5.19
N ARG A 53 -5.24 -8.24 -4.59
CA ARG A 53 -5.76 -9.62 -4.49
C ARG A 53 -6.97 -9.72 -3.59
N ARG A 54 -6.96 -9.04 -2.43
CA ARG A 54 -8.10 -8.98 -1.52
C ARG A 54 -9.29 -8.23 -2.12
N LEU A 55 -9.01 -7.14 -2.84
CA LEU A 55 -10.02 -6.33 -3.53
C LEU A 55 -10.61 -7.04 -4.76
N GLY A 56 -9.88 -7.98 -5.36
CA GLY A 56 -10.31 -8.69 -6.57
C GLY A 56 -10.17 -7.88 -7.86
N ARG A 57 -9.59 -6.68 -7.80
CA ARG A 57 -9.23 -5.87 -8.97
C ARG A 57 -7.94 -5.10 -8.76
N ARG A 58 -7.38 -4.61 -9.86
CA ARG A 58 -6.28 -3.65 -9.83
C ARG A 58 -6.76 -2.34 -9.19
N LEU A 59 -5.90 -1.74 -8.36
CA LEU A 59 -6.13 -0.40 -7.82
C LEU A 59 -5.86 0.66 -8.91
N ILE A 60 -6.65 1.73 -8.91
CA ILE A 60 -6.57 2.89 -9.81
C ILE A 60 -6.36 4.15 -8.98
N ALA A 61 -6.00 5.27 -9.61
CA ALA A 61 -5.65 6.50 -8.90
C ALA A 61 -6.76 7.00 -7.95
N SER A 62 -8.04 6.86 -8.31
CA SER A 62 -9.17 7.28 -7.46
C SER A 62 -9.39 6.43 -6.20
N ASP A 63 -8.70 5.30 -6.05
CA ASP A 63 -8.77 4.48 -4.83
C ASP A 63 -7.94 5.06 -3.67
N PHE A 64 -7.00 5.95 -4.00
CA PHE A 64 -6.03 6.52 -3.09
C PHE A 64 -6.50 7.89 -2.59
N THR A 65 -6.22 8.18 -1.32
CA THR A 65 -6.46 9.53 -0.75
C THR A 65 -5.48 10.57 -1.29
N ASP A 66 -5.77 11.85 -1.09
CA ASP A 66 -4.87 12.98 -1.42
C ASP A 66 -3.68 13.13 -0.45
N ALA A 67 -3.42 12.15 0.42
CA ALA A 67 -2.32 12.22 1.38
C ALA A 67 -0.95 12.37 0.67
N PRO A 68 0.03 13.09 1.27
CA PRO A 68 1.34 13.31 0.65
C PRO A 68 2.08 12.03 0.24
N VAL A 69 1.83 10.92 0.93
CA VAL A 69 2.40 9.61 0.59
C VAL A 69 1.94 9.11 -0.79
N ASN A 70 0.73 9.46 -1.22
CA ASN A 70 0.18 9.09 -2.52
C ASN A 70 0.47 10.14 -3.60
N THR A 71 0.51 11.43 -3.24
CA THR A 71 0.65 12.54 -4.21
C THR A 71 2.11 12.93 -4.49
N ASN A 72 3.02 12.65 -3.56
CA ASN A 72 4.46 12.89 -3.73
C ASN A 72 5.31 11.77 -3.07
N PRO A 73 5.16 10.52 -3.55
CA PRO A 73 5.90 9.39 -3.01
C PRO A 73 7.41 9.54 -3.26
N ARG A 74 8.22 9.31 -2.22
CA ARG A 74 9.69 9.43 -2.30
C ARG A 74 10.40 8.14 -2.66
N ARG A 75 9.87 7.01 -2.21
CA ARG A 75 10.48 5.68 -2.32
C ARG A 75 9.53 4.65 -2.93
N ALA A 76 8.37 5.04 -3.44
CA ALA A 76 7.38 4.08 -3.92
C ALA A 76 7.97 3.15 -4.98
N SER A 77 7.65 1.86 -4.86
CA SER A 77 7.99 0.85 -5.85
C SER A 77 7.44 1.23 -7.23
N ALA A 78 8.10 0.74 -8.29
CA ALA A 78 7.61 0.96 -9.65
C ALA A 78 6.17 0.45 -9.83
N ARG A 79 5.80 -0.62 -9.09
CA ARG A 79 4.45 -1.17 -9.07
C ARG A 79 3.45 -0.18 -8.50
N LEU A 80 3.72 0.39 -7.31
CA LEU A 80 2.86 1.37 -6.65
C LEU A 80 2.75 2.66 -7.48
N MET A 81 3.87 3.18 -7.98
CA MET A 81 3.89 4.34 -8.89
C MET A 81 2.96 4.16 -10.09
N SER A 82 2.95 2.95 -10.66
CA SER A 82 2.06 2.62 -11.77
C SER A 82 0.56 2.64 -11.42
N ARG A 83 0.16 2.52 -10.14
CA ARG A 83 -1.26 2.61 -9.72
C ARG A 83 -1.65 4.04 -9.41
N LEU A 84 -0.75 4.78 -8.76
CA LEU A 84 -0.93 6.22 -8.46
C LEU A 84 -1.08 7.05 -9.74
N ALA A 85 -0.44 6.65 -10.84
CA ALA A 85 -0.55 7.31 -12.14
C ALA A 85 -1.63 6.73 -13.07
N HIS A 86 -2.36 5.67 -12.67
CA HIS A 86 -3.34 5.02 -13.55
C HIS A 86 -4.69 5.74 -13.48
N PRO A 87 -5.15 6.37 -14.57
CA PRO A 87 -6.46 7.03 -14.58
C PRO A 87 -7.60 6.00 -14.45
N ASP A 88 -8.78 6.51 -14.12
CA ASP A 88 -10.02 5.73 -14.02
C ASP A 88 -10.48 5.11 -15.35
#